data_AF-A0A6A6V054-F1
#
_entry.id   AF-A0A6A6V054-F1
#
_cell.length_a   1.000
_cell.length_b   1.000
_cell.length_c   1.000
_cell.angle_alpha   90.00
_cell.angle_beta   90.00
_cell.angle_gamma   90.00
#
_symmetry.space_group_name_H-M   'P 1'
#
loop_
_entity.id
_entity.type
_entity.pdbx_description
1 polymer ?
#
loop_
_entity_poly.entity_id
_entity_poly.type
_entity_poly.pdbx_seq_one_letter_code
_entity_poly.pdbx_strand_id
1 'polypeptide(L)'
;LTPRQNTPTTAQTPLLSCLDYSRIANLSTVGSNSSYRSPFYHLSKTGSMYDNQMFSAAIAALPPLMMDVQLNARCGNLSQVAIVEAARNLTNGTVLQFDGVPVMGIKAGVEVVVIVSAIVVLFFGVW
;
A
#
# COMPACT_ATOMS: atom_id res chain seq x y z
N LEU A 1 0.37 -11.97 42.12
CA LEU A 1 0.97 -12.68 40.98
C LEU A 1 -0.04 -13.70 40.47
N THR A 2 -0.85 -13.34 39.48
CA THR A 2 -1.72 -14.29 38.77
C THR A 2 -1.09 -14.57 37.39
N PRO A 3 -0.88 -15.83 37.00
CA PRO A 3 -0.23 -16.16 35.74
C PRO A 3 -1.19 -15.83 34.57
N ARG A 4 -0.71 -15.02 33.61
CA ARG A 4 -1.40 -14.88 32.32
C ARG A 4 -1.22 -16.19 31.56
N GLN A 5 -2.33 -16.85 31.24
CA GLN A 5 -2.34 -18.03 30.38
C GLN A 5 -1.88 -17.63 28.98
N ASN A 6 -0.75 -18.19 28.56
CA ASN A 6 -0.33 -18.22 27.16
C ASN A 6 -1.04 -19.39 26.49
N THR A 7 -2.19 -19.16 25.88
CA THR A 7 -2.83 -20.16 25.03
C THR A 7 -2.04 -20.24 23.72
N PRO A 8 -1.63 -21.43 23.26
CA PRO A 8 -0.95 -21.57 21.97
C PRO A 8 -1.92 -21.17 20.85
N THR A 9 -1.57 -20.12 20.10
CA THR A 9 -2.29 -19.71 18.89
C THR A 9 -2.25 -20.86 17.90
N THR A 10 -3.30 -21.68 17.92
CA THR A 10 -3.62 -22.59 16.82
C THR A 10 -3.84 -21.72 15.59
N ALA A 11 -3.31 -22.12 14.43
CA ALA A 11 -3.44 -21.44 13.15
C ALA A 11 -4.91 -21.42 12.66
N GLN A 12 -5.77 -20.75 13.41
CA GLN A 12 -7.13 -20.40 13.06
C GLN A 12 -7.02 -19.01 12.47
N THR A 13 -7.14 -18.90 11.15
CA THR A 13 -7.47 -17.63 10.51
C THR A 13 -8.65 -17.06 11.28
N PRO A 14 -8.49 -15.99 12.09
CA PRO A 14 -9.59 -15.43 12.83
C PRO A 14 -10.66 -15.09 11.79
N LEU A 15 -11.94 -15.33 12.10
CA LEU A 15 -13.09 -14.85 11.32
C LEU A 15 -12.77 -13.43 10.83
N LEU A 16 -12.25 -13.29 9.60
CA LEU A 16 -11.65 -12.05 9.20
C LEU A 16 -12.80 -11.06 9.06
N SER A 17 -12.79 -10.02 9.88
CA SER A 17 -13.85 -9.02 9.82
C SER A 17 -13.81 -8.33 8.46
N CYS A 18 -14.96 -7.91 7.94
CA CYS A 18 -15.02 -7.05 6.75
C CYS A 18 -14.15 -5.79 6.93
N LEU A 19 -14.00 -5.33 8.18
CA LEU A 19 -13.13 -4.22 8.52
C LEU A 19 -11.64 -4.56 8.29
N ASP A 20 -11.18 -5.74 8.70
CA ASP A 20 -9.80 -6.15 8.48
C ASP A 20 -9.51 -6.34 6.99
N TYR A 21 -10.46 -6.92 6.24
CA TYR A 21 -10.36 -7.00 4.78
C TYR A 21 -10.29 -5.61 4.13
N SER A 22 -11.13 -4.65 4.54
CA SER A 22 -11.06 -3.27 4.04
C SER A 22 -9.71 -2.62 4.33
N ARG A 23 -9.13 -2.88 5.52
CA ARG A 23 -7.85 -2.32 5.91
C ARG A 23 -6.71 -2.91 5.10
N ILE A 24 -6.69 -4.23 4.92
CA ILE A 24 -5.69 -4.92 4.09
C ILE A 24 -5.80 -4.48 2.64
N ALA A 25 -7.02 -4.36 2.10
CA ALA A 25 -7.27 -3.84 0.76
C ALA A 25 -6.72 -2.43 0.58
N ASN A 26 -7.08 -1.49 1.46
CA ASN A 26 -6.58 -0.12 1.39
C ASN A 26 -5.06 -0.01 1.53
N LEU A 27 -4.46 -0.72 2.50
CA LEU A 27 -3.01 -0.74 2.69
C LEU A 27 -2.28 -1.35 1.49
N SER A 28 -2.83 -2.41 0.89
CA SER A 28 -2.26 -3.03 -0.30
C SER A 28 -2.35 -2.12 -1.52
N THR A 29 -3.47 -1.44 -1.74
CA THR A 29 -3.65 -0.45 -2.82
C THR A 29 -2.65 0.70 -2.69
N VAL A 30 -2.49 1.25 -1.49
CA VAL A 30 -1.53 2.35 -1.25
C VAL A 30 -0.08 1.87 -1.33
N GLY A 31 0.21 0.68 -0.81
CA GLY A 31 1.56 0.10 -0.81
C GLY A 31 2.06 -0.34 -2.19
N SER A 32 1.15 -0.77 -3.07
CA SER A 32 1.48 -1.28 -4.41
C SER A 32 1.68 -0.18 -5.46
N ASN A 33 1.28 1.06 -5.17
CA ASN A 33 1.41 2.18 -6.10
C ASN A 33 2.23 3.33 -5.48
N SER A 34 3.30 3.71 -6.17
CA SER A 34 4.25 4.72 -5.70
C SER A 34 3.65 6.09 -5.48
N SER A 35 2.62 6.47 -6.25
CA SER A 35 1.94 7.76 -6.12
C SER A 35 1.22 7.94 -4.78
N TYR A 36 0.76 6.85 -4.16
CA TYR A 36 0.22 6.88 -2.80
C TYR A 36 1.30 6.60 -1.75
N ARG A 37 2.24 5.70 -2.07
CA ARG A 37 3.28 5.27 -1.12
C ARG A 37 4.28 6.37 -0.78
N SER A 38 4.70 7.18 -1.76
CA SER A 38 5.69 8.25 -1.53
C SER A 38 5.20 9.34 -0.59
N PRO A 39 3.99 9.93 -0.73
CA PRO A 39 3.51 10.90 0.24
C PRO A 39 3.27 10.28 1.62
N PHE A 40 2.84 9.01 1.69
CA PHE A 40 2.72 8.32 2.97
C PHE A 40 4.07 8.25 3.70
N TYR A 41 5.13 7.82 3.02
CA TYR A 41 6.48 7.79 3.63
C TYR A 41 7.01 9.16 4.01
N HIS A 42 6.65 10.20 3.26
CA HIS A 42 7.05 11.57 3.58
C HIS A 42 6.37 12.08 4.86
N LEU A 43 5.12 11.69 5.11
CA LEU A 43 4.35 12.14 6.27
C LEU A 43 4.49 11.22 7.50
N SER A 44 4.87 9.97 7.28
CA SER A 44 5.02 8.98 8.34
C SER A 44 6.22 9.26 9.23
N LYS A 45 6.00 9.15 10.55
CA LYS A 45 7.04 9.32 11.59
C LYS A 45 7.68 7.98 12.02
N THR A 46 7.15 6.85 11.56
CA THR A 46 7.61 5.50 11.94
C THR A 46 8.83 5.03 11.16
N GLY A 47 9.16 5.69 10.04
CA GLY A 47 10.30 5.37 9.20
C GLY A 47 9.98 4.40 8.08
N SER A 48 10.58 4.65 6.91
CA SER A 48 10.24 3.97 5.65
C SER A 48 10.41 2.46 5.68
N MET A 49 11.34 1.92 6.47
CA MET A 49 11.54 0.46 6.57
C MET A 49 10.39 -0.24 7.28
N TYR A 50 9.87 0.35 8.35
CA TYR A 50 8.74 -0.21 9.10
C TYR A 50 7.45 -0.09 8.30
N ASP A 51 7.23 1.06 7.68
CA ASP A 51 6.06 1.30 6.82
C ASP A 51 6.07 0.36 5.59
N ASN A 52 7.26 0.10 5.01
CA ASN A 52 7.39 -0.85 3.91
C ASN A 52 7.06 -2.29 4.34
N GLN A 53 7.48 -2.70 5.54
CA GLN A 53 7.10 -4.01 6.07
C GLN A 53 5.58 -4.13 6.25
N MET A 54 4.93 -3.09 6.77
CA MET A 54 3.48 -3.03 6.89
C MET A 54 2.79 -3.17 5.52
N PHE A 55 3.22 -2.41 4.51
CA PHE A 55 2.67 -2.49 3.17
C PHE A 55 2.92 -3.84 2.50
N SER A 56 4.14 -4.38 2.63
CA SER A 56 4.51 -5.68 2.06
C SER A 56 3.68 -6.82 2.66
N ALA A 57 3.44 -6.78 3.98
CA ALA A 57 2.57 -7.75 4.65
C ALA A 57 1.12 -7.66 4.14
N ALA A 58 0.59 -6.45 3.96
CA ALA A 58 -0.76 -6.25 3.43
C ALA A 58 -0.89 -6.71 1.97
N ILE A 59 0.12 -6.46 1.12
CA ILE A 59 0.17 -6.91 -0.27
C ILE A 59 0.18 -8.44 -0.35
N ALA A 60 0.96 -9.10 0.51
CA ALA A 60 1.01 -10.56 0.56
C ALA A 60 -0.30 -11.19 1.09
N ALA A 61 -0.99 -10.50 2.00
CA ALA A 61 -2.23 -10.97 2.60
C ALA A 61 -3.48 -10.76 1.72
N LEU A 62 -3.45 -9.86 0.73
CA LEU A 62 -4.63 -9.51 -0.06
C LEU A 62 -5.13 -10.62 -1.01
N PRO A 63 -4.27 -11.33 -1.79
CA PRO A 63 -4.72 -12.33 -2.75
C PRO A 63 -5.65 -13.43 -2.20
N PRO A 64 -5.35 -14.09 -1.06
CA PRO A 64 -6.26 -15.11 -0.53
C PRO A 64 -7.61 -14.54 -0.10
N LEU A 65 -7.68 -13.27 0.32
CA LEU A 65 -8.93 -12.61 0.73
C LEU A 65 -9.80 -12.23 -0.47
N MET A 66 -9.17 -11.81 -1.56
CA MET A 66 -9.86 -11.56 -2.83
C MET A 66 -10.45 -12.82 -3.45
N MET A 67 -9.84 -13.98 -3.20
CA MET A 67 -10.31 -15.27 -3.72
C MET A 67 -11.33 -15.97 -2.81
N ASP A 68 -11.54 -15.47 -1.58
CA ASP A 68 -12.52 -16.05 -0.66
C ASP A 68 -13.95 -15.65 -1.05
N VAL A 69 -14.67 -16.62 -1.61
CA VAL A 69 -16.06 -16.46 -2.06
C VAL A 69 -17.01 -16.20 -0.89
N GLN A 70 -16.79 -16.83 0.27
CA GLN A 70 -17.65 -16.60 1.45
C GLN A 70 -17.42 -15.21 2.03
N LEU A 71 -16.17 -14.75 2.08
CA LEU A 71 -15.84 -13.42 2.57
C LEU A 71 -16.38 -12.33 1.63
N ASN A 72 -16.18 -12.47 0.32
CA ASN A 72 -16.71 -11.53 -0.68
C ASN A 72 -18.24 -11.54 -0.74
N ALA A 73 -18.90 -12.67 -0.47
CA ALA A 73 -20.36 -12.71 -0.38
C ALA A 73 -20.91 -11.95 0.85
N ARG A 74 -20.13 -11.87 1.93
CA ARG A 74 -20.52 -11.16 3.16
C ARG A 74 -20.14 -9.68 3.15
N CYS A 75 -18.96 -9.35 2.65
CA CYS A 75 -18.34 -8.03 2.74
C CYS A 75 -18.33 -7.27 1.41
N GLY A 76 -18.63 -7.93 0.29
CA GLY A 76 -18.43 -7.40 -1.05
C GLY A 76 -16.97 -7.47 -1.51
N ASN A 77 -16.72 -7.04 -2.75
CA ASN A 77 -15.37 -6.94 -3.30
C ASN A 77 -14.68 -5.65 -2.81
N LEU A 78 -14.16 -5.67 -1.59
CA LEU A 78 -13.51 -4.52 -0.96
C LEU A 78 -12.20 -4.11 -1.63
N SER A 79 -11.55 -5.03 -2.35
CA SER A 79 -10.35 -4.70 -3.14
C SER A 79 -10.66 -3.71 -4.27
N GLN A 80 -11.79 -3.89 -4.96
CA GLN A 80 -12.25 -2.97 -6.00
C GLN A 80 -12.60 -1.59 -5.41
N VAL A 81 -13.29 -1.60 -4.25
CA VAL A 81 -13.67 -0.37 -3.54
C VAL A 81 -12.43 0.40 -3.10
N ALA A 82 -11.43 -0.29 -2.52
CA ALA A 82 -10.18 0.33 -2.09
C ALA A 82 -9.43 1.04 -3.25
N ILE A 83 -9.44 0.47 -4.46
CA ILE A 83 -8.83 1.11 -5.64
C ILE A 83 -9.56 2.40 -6.01
N VAL A 84 -10.88 2.36 -6.07
CA VAL A 84 -11.71 3.52 -6.46
C VAL A 84 -11.62 4.63 -5.40
N GLU A 85 -11.72 4.26 -4.12
CA GLU A 85 -11.64 5.21 -3.01
C GLU A 85 -10.24 5.79 -2.85
N ALA A 86 -9.18 5.01 -3.06
CA ALA A 86 -7.81 5.54 -3.04
C ALA A 86 -7.60 6.60 -4.13
N ALA A 87 -8.11 6.38 -5.35
CA ALA A 87 -8.02 7.37 -6.42
C ALA A 87 -8.79 8.66 -6.10
N ARG A 88 -10.02 8.52 -5.58
CA ARG A 88 -10.84 9.66 -5.17
C ARG A 88 -10.20 10.43 -4.00
N ASN A 89 -9.68 9.72 -3.01
CA ASN A 89 -9.05 10.31 -1.84
C ASN A 89 -7.76 11.05 -2.22
N LEU A 90 -6.93 10.47 -3.10
CA LEU A 90 -5.74 11.16 -3.60
C LEU A 90 -6.09 12.43 -4.35
N THR A 91 -7.19 12.43 -5.12
CA THR A 91 -7.67 13.64 -5.81
C THR A 91 -8.07 14.74 -4.81
N ASN A 92 -8.54 14.36 -3.63
CA ASN A 92 -8.84 15.28 -2.53
C ASN A 92 -7.63 15.59 -1.63
N GLY A 93 -6.43 15.09 -1.95
CA GLY A 93 -5.22 15.29 -1.16
C GLY A 93 -5.14 14.44 0.11
N THR A 94 -5.80 13.28 0.13
CA THR A 94 -5.81 12.35 1.26
C THR A 94 -5.16 11.02 0.89
N VAL A 95 -4.27 10.51 1.73
CA VAL A 95 -3.66 9.18 1.62
C VAL A 95 -3.77 8.46 2.96
N LEU A 96 -4.57 7.39 3.01
CA LEU A 96 -4.90 6.65 4.24
C LEU A 96 -5.39 7.61 5.34
N GLN A 97 -4.60 7.76 6.39
CA GLN A 97 -4.89 8.58 7.57
C GLN A 97 -4.34 10.01 7.49
N PHE A 98 -3.65 10.34 6.40
CA PHE A 98 -2.97 11.61 6.22
C PHE A 98 -3.72 12.48 5.21
N ASP A 99 -4.16 13.65 5.67
CA ASP A 99 -4.77 14.69 4.85
C ASP A 99 -3.76 15.78 4.48
N GLY A 100 -4.09 16.58 3.45
CA GLY A 100 -3.25 17.70 3.01
C GLY A 100 -1.97 17.24 2.32
N VAL A 101 -1.99 16.05 1.71
CA VAL A 101 -0.90 15.54 0.89
C VAL A 101 -0.72 16.50 -0.28
N PRO A 102 0.45 17.15 -0.42
CA PRO A 102 0.71 17.98 -1.58
C PRO A 102 0.63 17.07 -2.81
N VAL A 103 -0.08 17.53 -3.85
CA VAL A 103 0.00 16.90 -5.17
C VAL A 103 1.47 16.86 -5.56
N MET A 104 2.09 15.69 -5.37
CA MET A 104 3.46 15.43 -5.82
C MET A 104 3.39 15.39 -7.34
N GLY A 105 3.46 16.57 -7.96
CA GLY A 105 3.62 16.70 -9.39
C GLY A 105 4.87 15.94 -9.77
N ILE A 106 4.70 14.79 -10.43
CA ILE A 106 5.81 14.07 -11.05
C ILE A 106 6.35 15.03 -12.10
N LYS A 107 7.46 15.70 -11.80
CA LYS A 107 8.13 16.62 -12.72
C LYS A 107 8.91 15.79 -13.75
N ALA A 108 8.21 15.03 -14.58
CA ALA A 108 8.76 14.30 -15.71
C ALA A 108 8.94 15.25 -16.91
N GLY A 109 9.77 16.28 -16.72
CA GLY A 109 10.11 17.24 -17.76
C GLY A 109 11.22 16.72 -18.68
N VAL A 110 11.60 17.55 -19.66
CA VAL A 110 12.72 17.29 -20.59
C VAL A 110 14.02 16.95 -19.85
N GLU A 111 14.20 17.47 -18.62
CA GLU A 111 15.31 17.17 -17.72
C GLU A 111 15.53 15.65 -17.54
N VAL A 112 14.46 14.86 -17.38
CA VAL A 112 14.56 13.39 -17.20
C VAL A 112 15.07 12.71 -18.48
N VAL A 113 14.60 13.17 -19.64
CA VAL A 113 15.02 12.63 -20.95
C VAL A 113 16.51 12.87 -21.19
N VAL A 114 16.99 14.08 -20.89
CA VAL A 114 18.40 14.43 -21.04
C VAL A 114 19.27 13.55 -20.13
N ILE A 115 18.91 13.40 -18.85
CA ILE A 115 19.69 12.58 -17.90
C ILE A 115 19.71 11.11 -18.31
N VAL A 116 18.54 10.53 -18.64
CA VAL A 116 18.45 9.12 -19.07
C VAL A 116 19.27 8.89 -20.35
N SER A 117 19.16 9.79 -21.33
CA SER A 117 19.92 9.68 -22.58
C SER A 117 21.44 9.76 -22.35
N ALA A 118 21.90 10.63 -21.46
CA ALA A 118 23.32 10.75 -21.12
C ALA A 118 23.87 9.47 -20.48
N ILE A 119 23.11 8.85 -19.57
CA ILE A 119 23.48 7.56 -18.96
C ILE A 119 23.55 6.46 -20.02
N VAL A 120 22.54 6.37 -20.89
CA VAL A 120 22.53 5.39 -21.99
C VAL A 120 23.77 5.56 -22.88
N VAL A 121 24.08 6.80 -23.32
CA VAL A 121 25.25 7.05 -24.15
C VAL A 121 26.56 6.72 -23.45
N LEU A 122 26.69 6.99 -22.14
CA LEU A 122 27.88 6.63 -21.36
C LEU A 122 28.07 5.11 -21.26
N PHE A 123 27.02 4.36 -20.94
CA PHE A 123 27.12 2.91 -20.74
C PHE A 123 27.22 2.12 -22.05
N PHE A 124 26.60 2.60 -23.13
CA PHE A 124 26.70 1.97 -24.46
C PHE A 124 27.89 2.47 -25.29
N GLY A 125 28.46 3.64 -24.98
CA GLY A 125 29.62 4.19 -25.69
C GLY A 125 30.98 3.74 -25.15
N VAL A 126 31.02 3.07 -24.00
CA VAL A 126 32.25 2.54 -23.38
C VAL A 126 32.60 1.12 -23.85
N TRP A 127 31.69 0.42 -24.52
CA TRP A 127 31.92 -0.91 -25.13
C TRP A 127 32.23 -0.81 -26.62
#